data_AF-A0A1Q5XVP8-F1
#
_entry.id   AF-A0A1Q5XVP8-F1
#
_cell.length_a   1.000
_cell.length_b   1.000
_cell.length_c   1.000
_cell.angle_alpha   90.00
_cell.angle_beta   90.00
_cell.angle_gamma   90.00
#
_symmetry.space_group_name_H-M   'P 1'
#
loop_
_entity.id
_entity.type
_entity.pdbx_description
1 polymer ?
#
loop_
_entity_poly.entity_id
_entity_poly.type
_entity_poly.pdbx_seq_one_letter_code
_entity_poly.pdbx_strand_id
1 'polypeptide(L)'
;MLKRSILLVLSFLLLLFPQSITVHADTQGSIPSKSLSIEEAVQLALANYADIKLTQWNIAKTDSQLLYVSTEKKKLEQKNVSVANGMLPVNPDIFIKGIPNYDELSEEEQVGVNQSILIQIMINTSLNQFISAQSESQNSYNQEAKNAQLMELGDQLRTLETDKVINQLRLHKTEAMIRYYAIQKYYQLCSLKKTIEYDKQESEYWFQQSEDTLRSYEHGVLSKKSLEDFNHKSAERKSVFERNLRSYEAQLEQFKLEIGLSSYSEVILDDVISSTSEPGNWNTAISLSTNYDLQEEDAQIKLAKDNLDAVKASDTGLAAYYSVLWSSQIAHKNIVQQQLEEKLAGYKSEAHEIALEYSQLKVQQLELFQTSQDNSALLSKGLISASQADQNKLDLLNLNRELDKQKVAYALFQAKVTLALSGVIL
;
A
#
# COMPACT_ATOMS: atom_id res chain seq x y z
N MET A 1 -36.74 -27.97 32.42
CA MET A 1 -35.46 -27.54 31.83
C MET A 1 -35.23 -28.04 30.39
N LEU A 2 -35.82 -29.18 29.98
CA LEU A 2 -35.66 -29.74 28.62
C LEU A 2 -36.08 -28.80 27.46
N LYS A 3 -37.09 -27.94 27.64
CA LYS A 3 -37.58 -27.03 26.59
C LYS A 3 -36.65 -25.84 26.28
N ARG A 4 -35.79 -25.42 27.23
CA ARG A 4 -34.83 -24.32 27.00
C ARG A 4 -33.57 -24.78 26.28
N SER A 5 -33.14 -26.02 26.50
CA SER A 5 -31.99 -26.61 25.82
C SER A 5 -32.26 -26.88 24.33
N ILE A 6 -33.50 -27.25 23.96
CA ILE A 6 -33.88 -27.46 22.55
C ILE A 6 -33.87 -26.14 21.76
N LEU A 7 -34.30 -25.04 22.39
CA LEU A 7 -34.29 -23.72 21.74
C LEU A 7 -32.87 -23.22 21.50
N LEU A 8 -31.95 -23.46 22.45
CA LEU A 8 -30.54 -23.10 22.32
C LEU A 8 -29.82 -23.92 21.23
N VAL A 9 -30.15 -25.20 21.08
CA VAL A 9 -29.59 -26.05 20.02
C VAL A 9 -30.15 -25.69 18.64
N LEU A 10 -31.42 -25.30 18.54
CA LEU A 10 -32.01 -24.84 17.27
C LEU A 10 -31.44 -23.48 16.82
N SER A 11 -31.19 -22.56 17.77
CA SER A 11 -30.55 -21.27 17.48
C SER A 11 -29.10 -21.41 17.03
N PHE A 12 -28.37 -22.40 17.55
CA PHE A 12 -26.99 -22.67 17.15
C PHE A 12 -26.92 -23.36 15.78
N LEU A 13 -27.91 -24.18 15.42
CA LEU A 13 -28.00 -24.78 14.08
C LEU A 13 -28.31 -23.71 13.01
N LEU A 14 -29.14 -22.71 13.31
CA LEU A 14 -29.47 -21.60 12.40
C LEU A 14 -28.31 -20.63 12.14
N LEU A 15 -27.32 -20.55 13.04
CA LEU A 15 -26.11 -19.73 12.86
C LEU A 15 -24.98 -20.45 12.12
N LEU A 16 -25.09 -21.77 11.92
CA LEU A 16 -24.11 -22.60 11.21
C LEU A 16 -24.51 -22.94 9.78
N PHE A 17 -25.71 -22.55 9.34
CA PHE A 17 -26.04 -22.58 7.92
C PHE A 17 -25.35 -21.40 7.22
N PRO A 18 -24.54 -21.64 6.16
CA PRO A 18 -24.12 -20.55 5.30
C PRO A 18 -25.39 -19.91 4.76
N GLN A 19 -25.53 -18.59 4.95
CA GLN A 19 -26.54 -17.82 4.24
C GLN A 19 -26.22 -17.90 2.75
N SER A 20 -26.74 -18.95 2.13
CA SER A 20 -26.80 -19.11 0.70
C SER A 20 -27.70 -18.00 0.20
N ILE A 21 -27.07 -16.95 -0.32
CA ILE A 21 -27.70 -15.99 -1.21
C ILE A 21 -28.31 -16.85 -2.32
N THR A 22 -29.62 -16.99 -2.28
CA THR A 22 -30.41 -17.66 -3.30
C THR A 22 -30.40 -16.75 -4.52
N VAL A 23 -29.39 -16.92 -5.36
CA VAL A 23 -29.39 -16.43 -6.73
C VAL A 23 -30.52 -17.16 -7.44
N HIS A 24 -31.57 -16.42 -7.82
CA HIS A 24 -32.56 -16.92 -8.76
C HIS A 24 -31.83 -17.26 -10.06
N ALA A 25 -31.76 -18.57 -10.34
CA ALA A 25 -31.32 -19.10 -11.61
C ALA A 25 -32.40 -18.79 -12.65
N ASP A 26 -32.27 -17.65 -13.33
CA ASP A 26 -32.96 -17.46 -14.60
C ASP A 26 -32.26 -18.32 -15.65
N THR A 27 -32.94 -19.40 -16.00
CA THR A 27 -32.56 -20.37 -17.03
C THR A 27 -32.76 -19.77 -18.42
N GLN A 28 -31.80 -18.93 -18.83
CA GLN A 28 -31.22 -18.86 -20.16
C GLN A 28 -29.75 -18.47 -19.93
N GLY A 29 -28.90 -19.47 -19.70
CA GLY A 29 -27.55 -19.27 -19.19
C GLY A 29 -26.65 -18.53 -20.18
N SER A 30 -26.74 -17.19 -20.22
CA SER A 30 -25.65 -16.37 -20.68
C SER A 30 -24.51 -16.59 -19.69
N ILE A 31 -23.44 -17.25 -20.14
CA ILE A 31 -22.14 -17.27 -19.48
C ILE A 31 -21.84 -15.82 -19.09
N PRO A 32 -21.78 -15.45 -17.79
CA PRO A 32 -21.59 -14.06 -17.39
C PRO A 32 -20.25 -13.55 -17.95
N SER A 33 -20.34 -12.77 -19.01
CA SER A 33 -19.23 -12.15 -19.72
C SER A 33 -19.17 -10.66 -19.39
N LYS A 34 -17.98 -10.11 -19.21
CA LYS A 34 -17.78 -8.68 -18.96
C LYS A 34 -16.68 -8.10 -19.86
N SER A 35 -16.98 -7.00 -20.57
CA SER A 35 -15.94 -6.16 -21.16
C SER A 35 -15.31 -5.32 -20.05
N LEU A 36 -14.00 -5.21 -20.04
CA LEU A 36 -13.24 -4.52 -19.00
C LEU A 36 -12.32 -3.48 -19.65
N SER A 37 -12.53 -2.21 -19.31
CA SER A 37 -11.61 -1.13 -19.69
C SER A 37 -10.46 -0.99 -18.69
N ILE A 38 -9.40 -0.25 -19.06
CA ILE A 38 -8.29 0.06 -18.16
C ILE A 38 -8.78 0.80 -16.91
N GLU A 39 -9.61 1.82 -17.07
CA GLU A 39 -10.09 2.66 -15.97
C GLU A 39 -10.93 1.84 -14.99
N GLU A 40 -11.79 0.96 -15.51
CA GLU A 40 -12.60 0.08 -14.68
C GLU A 40 -11.71 -0.95 -13.95
N ALA A 41 -10.71 -1.53 -14.63
CA ALA A 41 -9.75 -2.43 -14.00
C ALA A 41 -9.00 -1.74 -12.85
N VAL A 42 -8.61 -0.49 -13.03
CA VAL A 42 -7.97 0.32 -11.98
C VAL A 42 -8.92 0.57 -10.80
N GLN A 43 -10.16 0.96 -11.05
CA GLN A 43 -11.15 1.18 -9.98
C GLN A 43 -11.42 -0.09 -9.18
N LEU A 44 -11.58 -1.21 -9.87
CA LEU A 44 -11.76 -2.52 -9.25
C LEU A 44 -10.53 -2.95 -8.45
N ALA A 45 -9.32 -2.69 -8.96
CA ALA A 45 -8.09 -2.95 -8.21
C ALA A 45 -8.03 -2.11 -6.92
N LEU A 46 -8.35 -0.81 -6.99
CA LEU A 46 -8.35 0.06 -5.82
C LEU A 46 -9.37 -0.38 -4.75
N ALA A 47 -10.48 -1.00 -5.15
CA ALA A 47 -11.50 -1.50 -4.22
C ALA A 47 -11.16 -2.86 -3.59
N ASN A 48 -10.40 -3.71 -4.30
CA ASN A 48 -10.26 -5.12 -3.92
C ASN A 48 -8.89 -5.47 -3.33
N TYR A 49 -7.81 -4.77 -3.69
CA TYR A 49 -6.46 -5.10 -3.23
C TYR A 49 -6.33 -5.03 -1.71
N ALA A 50 -5.71 -6.07 -1.13
CA ALA A 50 -5.54 -6.21 0.30
C ALA A 50 -4.69 -5.08 0.91
N ASP A 51 -3.66 -4.64 0.20
CA ASP A 51 -2.71 -3.63 0.70
C ASP A 51 -3.40 -2.29 1.00
N ILE A 52 -4.38 -1.89 0.20
CA ILE A 52 -5.16 -0.67 0.46
C ILE A 52 -5.95 -0.80 1.77
N LYS A 53 -6.60 -1.96 1.98
CA LYS A 53 -7.36 -2.25 3.20
C LYS A 53 -6.44 -2.29 4.43
N LEU A 54 -5.25 -2.89 4.29
CA LEU A 54 -4.25 -2.92 5.36
C LEU A 54 -3.81 -1.51 5.76
N THR A 55 -3.53 -0.63 4.79
CA THR A 55 -3.13 0.75 5.09
C THR A 55 -4.28 1.56 5.70
N GLN A 56 -5.52 1.35 5.25
CA GLN A 56 -6.72 1.95 5.88
C GLN A 56 -6.89 1.49 7.33
N TRP A 57 -6.64 0.23 7.66
CA TRP A 57 -6.67 -0.27 9.04
C TRP A 57 -5.57 0.35 9.90
N ASN A 58 -4.37 0.57 9.35
CA ASN A 58 -3.30 1.26 10.06
C ASN A 58 -3.69 2.71 10.40
N ILE A 59 -4.34 3.44 9.49
CA ILE A 59 -4.88 4.78 9.76
C ILE A 59 -5.92 4.71 10.89
N ALA A 60 -6.90 3.81 10.78
CA ALA A 60 -7.96 3.67 11.79
C ALA A 60 -7.40 3.32 13.19
N LYS A 61 -6.35 2.49 13.23
CA LYS A 61 -5.62 2.14 14.46
C LYS A 61 -4.95 3.39 15.06
N THR A 62 -4.20 4.14 14.27
CA THR A 62 -3.53 5.37 14.74
C THR A 62 -4.55 6.41 15.21
N ASP A 63 -5.66 6.62 14.48
CA ASP A 63 -6.73 7.53 14.88
C ASP A 63 -7.35 7.13 16.23
N SER A 64 -7.57 5.82 16.44
CA SER A 64 -8.09 5.30 17.70
C SER A 64 -7.11 5.50 18.86
N GLN A 65 -5.81 5.28 18.62
CA GLN A 65 -4.76 5.52 19.61
C GLN A 65 -4.65 7.01 19.96
N LEU A 66 -4.69 7.89 18.97
CA LEU A 66 -4.65 9.34 19.16
C LEU A 66 -5.83 9.80 20.02
N LEU A 67 -7.05 9.31 19.74
CA LEU A 67 -8.23 9.61 20.55
C LEU A 67 -8.09 9.13 22.00
N TYR A 68 -7.59 7.91 22.20
CA TYR A 68 -7.38 7.34 23.52
C TYR A 68 -6.38 8.17 24.34
N VAL A 69 -5.17 8.41 23.81
CA VAL A 69 -4.11 9.15 24.51
C VAL A 69 -4.54 10.60 24.79
N SER A 70 -5.23 11.23 23.83
CA SER A 70 -5.85 12.57 23.99
C SER A 70 -6.83 12.61 25.17
N THR A 71 -7.65 11.57 25.30
CA THR A 71 -8.63 11.46 26.38
C THR A 71 -7.96 11.24 27.73
N GLU A 72 -6.97 10.34 27.80
CA GLU A 72 -6.22 10.09 29.03
C GLU A 72 -5.45 11.33 29.50
N LYS A 73 -4.83 12.07 28.57
CA LYS A 73 -4.18 13.34 28.89
C LYS A 73 -5.17 14.34 29.51
N LYS A 74 -6.33 14.53 28.88
CA LYS A 74 -7.39 15.42 29.41
C LYS A 74 -7.90 14.99 30.78
N LYS A 75 -8.10 13.69 31.01
CA LYS A 75 -8.51 13.17 32.33
C LYS A 75 -7.45 13.46 33.39
N LEU A 76 -6.17 13.28 33.05
CA LEU A 76 -5.08 13.53 33.96
C LEU A 76 -4.93 15.03 34.26
N GLU A 77 -5.05 15.90 33.26
CA GLU A 77 -5.05 17.37 33.43
C GLU A 77 -6.09 17.81 34.47
N GLN A 78 -7.30 17.22 34.42
CA GLN A 78 -8.41 17.52 35.32
C GLN A 78 -8.27 16.93 36.73
N LYS A 79 -7.34 16.00 36.97
CA LYS A 79 -7.19 15.33 38.27
C LYS A 79 -6.50 16.24 39.29
N ASN A 80 -7.13 16.50 40.43
CA ASN A 80 -6.52 17.22 41.55
C ASN A 80 -5.50 16.35 42.29
N VAL A 81 -4.43 16.97 42.79
CA VAL A 81 -3.27 16.29 43.40
C VAL A 81 -3.17 16.57 44.91
N SER A 82 -4.31 16.74 45.58
CA SER A 82 -4.34 17.06 47.01
C SER A 82 -4.56 15.81 47.87
N VAL A 83 -3.63 15.52 48.78
CA VAL A 83 -3.82 14.57 49.87
C VAL A 83 -4.35 15.32 51.09
N ALA A 84 -5.61 15.08 51.46
CA ALA A 84 -6.21 15.66 52.66
C ALA A 84 -5.86 14.80 53.89
N ASN A 85 -5.00 15.31 54.77
CA ASN A 85 -4.73 14.69 56.07
C ASN A 85 -5.57 15.35 57.17
N GLY A 86 -6.10 14.55 58.09
CA GLY A 86 -6.78 15.06 59.29
C GLY A 86 -5.78 15.68 60.26
N MET A 87 -6.10 16.85 60.82
CA MET A 87 -5.31 17.49 61.87
C MET A 87 -5.72 16.99 63.26
N LEU A 88 -4.75 16.90 64.17
CA LEU A 88 -4.97 16.59 65.59
C LEU A 88 -5.61 17.79 66.32
N PRO A 89 -6.43 17.56 67.36
CA PRO A 89 -7.09 18.65 68.09
C PRO A 89 -6.08 19.51 68.87
N VAL A 90 -6.26 20.83 68.84
CA VAL A 90 -5.42 21.82 69.55
C VAL A 90 -6.23 22.79 70.42
N ASN A 91 -7.55 22.59 70.53
CA ASN A 91 -8.42 23.42 71.37
C ASN A 91 -8.59 22.77 72.76
N PRO A 92 -8.28 23.48 73.86
CA PRO A 92 -8.47 22.99 75.23
C PRO A 92 -9.87 22.41 75.50
N ASP A 93 -10.92 23.04 74.98
CA ASP A 93 -12.32 22.63 75.21
C ASP A 93 -12.60 21.22 74.69
N ILE A 94 -11.89 20.78 73.64
CA ILE A 94 -12.02 19.45 73.06
C ILE A 94 -11.47 18.40 74.04
N PHE A 95 -10.37 18.72 74.72
CA PHE A 95 -9.78 17.83 75.72
C PHE A 95 -10.60 17.82 77.01
N ILE A 96 -11.02 18.99 77.50
CA ILE A 96 -11.82 19.13 78.73
C ILE A 96 -13.12 18.34 78.63
N LYS A 97 -13.82 18.40 77.48
CA LYS A 97 -15.04 17.60 77.22
C LYS A 97 -14.81 16.08 77.26
N GLY A 98 -13.56 15.63 77.10
CA GLY A 98 -13.18 14.23 77.18
C GLY A 98 -12.85 13.74 78.59
N ILE A 99 -12.84 14.64 79.59
CA ILE A 99 -12.49 14.32 80.98
C ILE A 99 -13.78 14.30 81.82
N PRO A 100 -14.21 13.12 82.32
CA PRO A 100 -15.39 13.02 83.17
C PRO A 100 -15.23 13.82 84.46
N ASN A 101 -16.29 14.53 84.87
CA ASN A 101 -16.37 15.26 86.14
C ASN A 101 -15.23 16.28 86.37
N TYR A 102 -14.67 16.85 85.31
CA TYR A 102 -13.62 17.87 85.39
C TYR A 102 -14.00 19.04 86.31
N ASP A 103 -15.26 19.48 86.26
CA ASP A 103 -15.79 20.58 87.08
C ASP A 103 -15.92 20.22 88.58
N GLU A 104 -15.81 18.93 88.95
CA GLU A 104 -15.90 18.42 90.32
C GLU A 104 -14.51 18.21 90.98
N LEU A 105 -13.43 18.38 90.21
CA LEU A 105 -12.04 18.27 90.68
C LEU A 105 -11.65 19.45 91.59
N SER A 106 -10.71 19.24 92.50
CA SER A 106 -10.12 20.33 93.30
C SER A 106 -9.31 21.30 92.42
N GLU A 107 -9.12 22.55 92.87
CA GLU A 107 -8.35 23.56 92.10
C GLU A 107 -6.93 23.06 91.75
N GLU A 108 -6.27 22.34 92.66
CA GLU A 108 -4.92 21.79 92.44
C GLU A 108 -4.92 20.65 91.40
N GLU A 109 -5.96 19.81 91.39
CA GLU A 109 -6.16 18.76 90.38
C GLU A 109 -6.52 19.35 89.01
N GLN A 110 -7.37 20.37 88.97
CA GLN A 110 -7.71 21.09 87.73
C GLN A 110 -6.48 21.77 87.13
N VAL A 111 -5.60 22.36 87.95
CA VAL A 111 -4.32 22.93 87.50
C VAL A 111 -3.42 21.85 86.89
N GLY A 112 -3.29 20.68 87.54
CA GLY A 112 -2.50 19.57 87.00
C GLY A 112 -3.04 19.00 85.69
N VAL A 113 -4.37 18.87 85.58
CA VAL A 113 -5.05 18.46 84.34
C VAL A 113 -4.87 19.50 83.24
N ASN A 114 -5.01 20.79 83.54
CA ASN A 114 -4.79 21.87 82.58
C ASN A 114 -3.36 21.92 82.07
N GLN A 115 -2.37 21.71 82.93
CA GLN A 115 -0.98 21.58 82.50
C GLN A 115 -0.78 20.39 81.55
N SER A 116 -1.42 19.25 81.83
CA SER A 116 -1.37 18.07 80.96
C SER A 116 -2.03 18.32 79.60
N ILE A 117 -3.19 18.99 79.59
CA ILE A 117 -3.88 19.41 78.36
C ILE A 117 -3.00 20.37 77.54
N LEU A 118 -2.36 21.35 78.17
CA LEU A 118 -1.46 22.28 77.49
C LEU A 118 -0.25 21.56 76.88
N ILE A 119 0.33 20.59 77.59
CA ILE A 119 1.42 19.75 77.04
C ILE A 119 0.92 18.96 75.83
N GLN A 120 -0.26 18.35 75.91
CA GLN A 120 -0.83 17.61 74.78
C GLN A 120 -1.15 18.53 73.58
N ILE A 121 -1.61 19.76 73.82
CA ILE A 121 -1.82 20.77 72.78
C ILE A 121 -0.49 21.14 72.11
N MET A 122 0.59 21.34 72.87
CA MET A 122 1.92 21.61 72.31
C MET A 122 2.42 20.44 71.45
N ILE A 123 2.24 19.19 71.92
CA ILE A 123 2.57 17.99 71.15
C ILE A 123 1.75 17.93 69.85
N ASN A 124 0.43 18.10 69.93
CA ASN A 124 -0.45 18.06 68.76
C ASN A 124 -0.15 19.19 67.77
N THR A 125 0.22 20.38 68.25
CA THR A 125 0.63 21.51 67.40
C THR A 125 1.91 21.16 66.63
N SER A 126 2.92 20.61 67.30
CA SER A 126 4.17 20.17 66.65
C SER A 126 3.92 19.05 65.63
N LEU A 127 3.10 18.05 65.99
CA LEU A 127 2.71 16.98 65.08
C LEU A 127 1.90 17.49 63.88
N ASN A 128 1.01 18.46 64.07
CA ASN A 128 0.26 19.08 62.97
C ASN A 128 1.15 19.88 62.01
N GLN A 129 2.23 20.50 62.51
CA GLN A 129 3.25 21.12 61.65
C GLN A 129 3.97 20.06 60.81
N PHE A 130 4.34 18.93 61.42
CA PHE A 130 4.94 17.81 60.70
C PHE A 130 4.00 17.20 59.66
N ILE A 131 2.73 16.97 60.02
CA ILE A 131 1.68 16.45 59.10
C ILE A 131 1.48 17.40 57.93
N SER A 132 1.48 18.71 58.17
CA SER A 132 1.37 19.73 57.12
C SER A 132 2.58 19.70 56.18
N ALA A 133 3.80 19.71 56.73
CA ALA A 133 5.04 19.64 55.93
C ALA A 133 5.13 18.34 55.10
N GLN A 134 4.73 17.22 55.69
CA GLN A 134 4.66 15.94 54.97
C GLN A 134 3.62 15.97 53.86
N SER A 135 2.43 16.55 54.10
CA SER A 135 1.38 16.70 53.08
C SER A 135 1.85 17.58 51.93
N GLU A 136 2.50 18.71 52.20
CA GLU A 136 3.07 19.60 51.18
C GLU A 136 4.13 18.88 50.33
N SER A 137 5.06 18.17 50.97
CA SER A 137 6.08 17.39 50.28
C SER A 137 5.46 16.30 49.40
N GLN A 138 4.46 15.58 49.90
CA GLN A 138 3.78 14.53 49.14
C GLN A 138 2.95 15.10 47.99
N ASN A 139 2.29 16.25 48.18
CA ASN A 139 1.57 16.95 47.11
C ASN A 139 2.54 17.42 46.02
N SER A 140 3.71 17.97 46.39
CA SER A 140 4.75 18.36 45.43
C SER A 140 5.25 17.16 44.62
N TYR A 141 5.58 16.05 45.29
CA TYR A 141 5.99 14.81 44.62
C TYR A 141 4.92 14.28 43.66
N ASN A 142 3.67 14.21 44.11
CA ASN A 142 2.56 13.74 43.28
C ASN A 142 2.32 14.70 42.09
N GLN A 143 2.54 16.00 42.26
CA GLN A 143 2.39 16.99 41.19
C GLN A 143 3.52 16.84 40.16
N GLU A 144 4.74 16.59 40.59
CA GLU A 144 5.85 16.25 39.70
C GLU A 144 5.58 14.97 38.92
N ALA A 145 5.10 13.91 39.59
CA ALA A 145 4.73 12.65 38.94
C ALA A 145 3.61 12.85 37.91
N LYS A 146 2.56 13.64 38.24
CA LYS A 146 1.50 14.02 37.30
C LYS A 146 2.07 14.77 36.09
N ASN A 147 2.96 15.74 36.33
CA ASN A 147 3.56 16.54 35.25
C ASN A 147 4.44 15.66 34.33
N ALA A 148 5.19 14.70 34.88
CA ALA A 148 5.97 13.75 34.10
C ALA A 148 5.08 12.87 33.21
N GLN A 149 3.98 12.34 33.75
CA GLN A 149 3.00 11.58 32.97
C GLN A 149 2.34 12.43 31.87
N LEU A 150 2.03 13.70 32.15
CA LEU A 150 1.48 14.62 31.14
C LEU A 150 2.49 14.92 30.02
N MET A 151 3.78 15.00 30.34
CA MET A 151 4.85 15.14 29.34
C MET A 151 4.92 13.88 28.48
N GLU A 152 4.96 12.69 29.07
CA GLU A 152 4.99 11.42 28.33
C GLU A 152 3.79 11.26 27.38
N LEU A 153 2.58 11.55 27.86
CA LEU A 153 1.37 11.55 27.02
C LEU A 153 1.44 12.63 25.93
N GLY A 154 2.06 13.77 26.20
CA GLY A 154 2.31 14.82 25.22
C GLY A 154 3.28 14.38 24.11
N ASP A 155 4.34 13.65 24.47
CA ASP A 155 5.32 13.10 23.54
C ASP A 155 4.69 12.02 22.66
N GLN A 156 3.92 11.10 23.27
CA GLN A 156 3.15 10.09 22.56
C GLN A 156 2.16 10.72 21.57
N LEU A 157 1.49 11.82 21.92
CA LEU A 157 0.59 12.52 21.00
C LEU A 157 1.34 13.09 19.78
N ARG A 158 2.51 13.72 19.96
CA ARG A 158 3.30 14.25 18.83
C ARG A 158 3.72 13.13 17.87
N THR A 159 4.15 11.98 18.42
CA THR A 159 4.46 10.80 17.61
C THR A 159 3.23 10.29 16.86
N LEU A 160 2.08 10.12 17.53
CA LEU A 160 0.85 9.64 16.90
C LEU A 160 0.30 10.60 15.82
N GLU A 161 0.45 11.91 16.01
CA GLU A 161 0.09 12.92 15.01
C GLU A 161 0.96 12.79 13.75
N THR A 162 2.26 12.52 13.93
CA THR A 162 3.20 12.29 12.83
C THR A 162 2.91 10.97 12.13
N ASP A 163 2.70 9.88 12.89
CA ASP A 163 2.35 8.57 12.37
C ASP A 163 1.05 8.61 11.56
N LYS A 164 0.09 9.46 11.95
CA LYS A 164 -1.14 9.67 11.18
C LYS A 164 -0.83 10.27 9.81
N VAL A 165 0.00 11.31 9.75
CA VAL A 165 0.43 11.91 8.48
C VAL A 165 1.15 10.88 7.62
N ILE A 166 2.10 10.14 8.19
CA ILE A 166 2.85 9.10 7.48
C ILE A 166 1.93 8.00 6.95
N ASN A 167 0.98 7.53 7.75
CA ASN A 167 0.04 6.50 7.30
C ASN A 167 -0.88 7.00 6.18
N GLN A 168 -1.24 8.28 6.15
CA GLN A 168 -1.96 8.89 5.03
C GLN A 168 -1.10 8.96 3.76
N LEU A 169 0.18 9.38 3.88
CA LEU A 169 1.12 9.37 2.76
C LEU A 169 1.29 7.96 2.19
N ARG A 170 1.43 6.96 3.07
CA ARG A 170 1.52 5.55 2.68
C ARG A 170 0.27 5.06 1.96
N LEU A 171 -0.93 5.48 2.37
CA LEU A 171 -2.16 5.12 1.67
C LEU A 171 -2.13 5.64 0.23
N HIS A 172 -1.81 6.93 0.05
CA HIS A 172 -1.73 7.53 -1.28
C HIS A 172 -0.64 6.90 -2.14
N LYS A 173 0.53 6.61 -1.56
CA LYS A 173 1.60 5.84 -2.22
C LYS A 173 1.12 4.47 -2.67
N THR A 174 0.46 3.71 -1.78
CA THR A 174 -0.11 2.40 -2.10
C THR A 174 -1.14 2.50 -3.22
N GLU A 175 -2.08 3.46 -3.16
CA GLU A 175 -3.06 3.68 -4.22
C GLU A 175 -2.41 3.97 -5.58
N ALA A 176 -1.38 4.82 -5.61
CA ALA A 176 -0.64 5.11 -6.83
C ALA A 176 0.07 3.85 -7.38
N MET A 177 0.70 3.05 -6.52
CA MET A 177 1.32 1.79 -6.91
C MET A 177 0.31 0.77 -7.43
N ILE A 178 -0.85 0.60 -6.77
CA ILE A 178 -1.91 -0.31 -7.23
C ILE A 178 -2.47 0.12 -8.58
N ARG A 179 -2.66 1.42 -8.82
CA ARG A 179 -3.05 1.94 -10.15
C ARG A 179 -2.04 1.51 -11.22
N TYR A 180 -0.75 1.71 -10.96
CA TYR A 180 0.31 1.30 -11.89
C TYR A 180 0.32 -0.22 -12.12
N TYR A 181 0.22 -1.03 -11.07
CA TYR A 181 0.22 -2.49 -11.21
C TYR A 181 -0.98 -3.02 -12.00
N ALA A 182 -2.17 -2.45 -11.78
CA ALA A 182 -3.35 -2.81 -12.55
C ALA A 182 -3.17 -2.47 -14.04
N ILE A 183 -2.68 -1.27 -14.36
CA ILE A 183 -2.36 -0.84 -15.72
C ILE A 183 -1.32 -1.76 -16.35
N GLN A 184 -0.25 -2.08 -15.60
CA GLN A 184 0.83 -2.93 -16.07
C GLN A 184 0.32 -4.32 -16.47
N LYS A 185 -0.43 -4.97 -15.58
CA LYS A 185 -1.01 -6.30 -15.85
C LYS A 185 -2.00 -6.25 -17.02
N TYR A 186 -2.82 -5.21 -17.09
CA TYR A 186 -3.76 -5.02 -18.20
C TYR A 186 -3.04 -4.97 -19.55
N TYR A 187 -2.01 -4.13 -19.68
CA TYR A 187 -1.22 -4.03 -20.91
C TYR A 187 -0.46 -5.31 -21.24
N GLN A 188 0.09 -6.00 -20.23
CA GLN A 188 0.75 -7.30 -20.42
C GLN A 188 -0.22 -8.36 -20.95
N LEU A 189 -1.44 -8.43 -20.41
CA LEU A 189 -2.48 -9.35 -20.90
C LEU A 189 -2.93 -9.00 -22.32
N CYS A 190 -3.11 -7.72 -22.64
CA CYS A 190 -3.44 -7.28 -24.00
C CYS A 190 -2.33 -7.64 -24.99
N SER A 191 -1.07 -7.42 -24.60
CA SER A 191 0.11 -7.78 -25.39
C SER A 191 0.19 -9.27 -25.66
N LEU A 192 -0.07 -10.09 -24.64
CA LEU A 192 -0.08 -11.54 -24.76
C LEU A 192 -1.23 -12.03 -25.65
N LYS A 193 -2.43 -11.45 -25.51
CA LYS A 193 -3.58 -11.72 -26.40
C LYS A 193 -3.22 -11.43 -27.86
N LYS A 194 -2.61 -10.28 -28.13
CA LYS A 194 -2.15 -9.91 -29.48
C LYS A 194 -1.04 -10.85 -29.99
N THR A 195 -0.11 -11.23 -29.13
CA THR A 195 0.94 -12.20 -29.46
C THR A 195 0.33 -13.56 -29.86
N ILE A 196 -0.71 -14.01 -29.17
CA ILE A 196 -1.44 -15.24 -29.51
C ILE A 196 -2.10 -15.14 -30.89
N GLU A 197 -2.64 -13.98 -31.26
CA GLU A 197 -3.18 -13.76 -32.62
C GLU A 197 -2.08 -13.91 -33.68
N TYR A 198 -0.89 -13.35 -33.44
CA TYR A 198 0.27 -13.51 -34.32
C TYR A 198 0.76 -14.97 -34.37
N ASP A 199 0.85 -15.65 -33.22
CA ASP A 199 1.27 -17.05 -33.13
C ASP A 199 0.30 -18.00 -33.84
N LYS A 200 -1.01 -17.69 -33.80
CA LYS A 200 -2.03 -18.43 -34.55
C LYS A 200 -1.80 -18.33 -36.06
N GLN A 201 -1.63 -17.11 -36.57
CA GLN A 201 -1.37 -16.87 -38.00
C GLN A 201 -0.05 -17.54 -38.44
N GLU A 202 1.00 -17.45 -37.63
CA GLU A 202 2.28 -18.11 -37.89
C GLU A 202 2.13 -19.64 -37.86
N SER A 203 1.38 -20.21 -36.91
CA SER A 203 1.13 -21.66 -36.87
C SER A 203 0.33 -22.15 -38.08
N GLU A 204 -0.67 -21.40 -38.53
CA GLU A 204 -1.47 -21.71 -39.73
C GLU A 204 -0.59 -21.67 -40.99
N TYR A 205 0.32 -20.70 -41.08
CA TYR A 205 1.32 -20.62 -42.15
C TYR A 205 2.20 -21.88 -42.23
N TRP A 206 2.81 -22.28 -41.11
CA TRP A 206 3.72 -23.44 -41.11
C TRP A 206 2.99 -24.76 -41.31
N PHE A 207 1.73 -24.85 -40.88
CA PHE A 207 0.87 -25.97 -41.20
C PHE A 207 0.63 -26.10 -42.71
N GLN A 208 0.28 -25.00 -43.38
CA GLN A 208 0.09 -24.99 -44.83
C GLN A 208 1.38 -25.35 -45.59
N GLN A 209 2.53 -24.83 -45.17
CA GLN A 209 3.83 -25.18 -45.78
C GLN A 209 4.19 -26.66 -45.60
N SER A 210 3.84 -27.26 -44.47
CA SER A 210 4.00 -28.69 -44.22
C SER A 210 3.13 -29.54 -45.16
N GLU A 211 1.87 -29.16 -45.37
CA GLU A 211 0.95 -29.83 -46.33
C GLU A 211 1.44 -29.73 -47.78
N ASP A 212 1.90 -28.55 -48.21
CA ASP A 212 2.40 -28.34 -49.57
C ASP A 212 3.74 -29.07 -49.81
N THR A 213 4.58 -29.16 -48.77
CA THR A 213 5.81 -29.96 -48.79
C THR A 213 5.51 -31.46 -48.86
N LEU A 214 4.49 -31.94 -48.17
CA LEU A 214 4.05 -33.33 -48.24
C LEU A 214 3.64 -33.70 -49.66
N ARG A 215 2.78 -32.90 -50.31
CA ARG A 215 2.37 -33.12 -51.71
C ARG A 215 3.57 -33.15 -52.65
N SER A 216 4.51 -32.22 -52.46
CA SER A 216 5.72 -32.13 -53.29
C SER A 216 6.67 -33.33 -53.08
N TYR A 217 6.73 -33.87 -51.86
CA TYR A 217 7.44 -35.11 -51.56
C TYR A 217 6.77 -36.34 -52.21
N GLU A 218 5.44 -36.45 -52.13
CA GLU A 218 4.66 -37.52 -52.78
C GLU A 218 4.83 -37.53 -54.31
N HIS A 219 5.03 -36.36 -54.91
CA HIS A 219 5.37 -36.20 -56.32
C HIS A 219 6.87 -36.36 -56.65
N GLY A 220 7.72 -36.67 -55.66
CA GLY A 220 9.16 -36.90 -55.84
C GLY A 220 9.99 -35.64 -56.11
N VAL A 221 9.45 -34.45 -55.84
CA VAL A 221 10.09 -33.15 -56.12
C VAL A 221 10.94 -32.67 -54.93
N LEU A 222 10.60 -33.09 -53.70
CA LEU A 222 11.33 -32.72 -52.48
C LEU A 222 11.89 -33.93 -51.74
N SER A 223 12.88 -33.67 -50.89
CA SER A 223 13.52 -34.70 -50.06
C SER A 223 12.69 -35.03 -48.82
N LYS A 224 12.85 -36.25 -48.30
CA LYS A 224 12.26 -36.66 -47.01
C LYS A 224 12.71 -35.75 -45.85
N LYS A 225 13.97 -35.31 -45.88
CA LYS A 225 14.52 -34.40 -44.86
C LYS A 225 13.79 -33.06 -44.85
N SER A 226 13.49 -32.50 -46.02
CA SER A 226 12.72 -31.26 -46.14
C SER A 226 11.33 -31.42 -45.51
N LEU A 227 10.65 -32.54 -45.77
CA LEU A 227 9.36 -32.85 -45.14
C LEU A 227 9.47 -32.94 -43.61
N GLU A 228 10.50 -33.61 -43.10
CA GLU A 228 10.77 -33.71 -41.65
C GLU A 228 11.01 -32.33 -41.02
N ASP A 229 11.78 -31.45 -41.67
CA ASP A 229 12.08 -30.09 -41.19
C ASP A 229 10.80 -29.22 -41.11
N PHE A 230 9.95 -29.23 -42.14
CA PHE A 230 8.69 -28.46 -42.14
C PHE A 230 7.67 -29.02 -41.14
N ASN A 231 7.57 -30.35 -41.01
CA ASN A 231 6.69 -30.97 -40.00
C ASN A 231 7.13 -30.64 -38.59
N HIS A 232 8.45 -30.66 -38.33
CA HIS A 232 9.00 -30.25 -37.04
C HIS A 232 8.67 -28.78 -36.74
N LYS A 233 8.84 -27.89 -37.73
CA LYS A 233 8.55 -26.47 -37.55
C LYS A 233 7.07 -26.18 -37.29
N SER A 234 6.18 -26.86 -38.02
CA SER A 234 4.73 -26.80 -37.80
C SER A 234 4.34 -27.23 -36.39
N ALA A 235 4.88 -28.37 -35.92
CA ALA A 235 4.63 -28.85 -34.56
C ALA A 235 5.18 -27.90 -33.47
N GLU A 236 6.38 -27.34 -33.69
CA GLU A 236 6.99 -26.35 -32.80
C GLU A 236 6.09 -25.11 -32.65
N ARG A 237 5.63 -24.53 -33.77
CA ARG A 237 4.82 -23.31 -33.76
C ARG A 237 3.43 -23.51 -33.16
N LYS A 238 2.80 -24.65 -33.43
CA LYS A 238 1.56 -25.04 -32.76
C LYS A 238 1.74 -25.13 -31.24
N SER A 239 2.82 -25.74 -30.78
CA SER A 239 3.14 -25.85 -29.35
C SER A 239 3.35 -24.48 -28.69
N VAL A 240 4.03 -23.54 -29.38
CA VAL A 240 4.22 -22.16 -28.90
C VAL A 240 2.87 -21.45 -28.74
N PHE A 241 1.99 -21.52 -29.74
CA PHE A 241 0.64 -20.96 -29.69
C PHE A 241 -0.16 -21.52 -28.50
N GLU A 242 -0.25 -22.84 -28.36
CA GLU A 242 -1.00 -23.50 -27.28
C GLU A 242 -0.43 -23.21 -25.89
N ARG A 243 0.89 -23.03 -25.78
CA ARG A 243 1.53 -22.61 -24.53
C ARG A 243 1.17 -21.17 -24.17
N ASN A 244 1.24 -20.25 -25.13
CA ASN A 244 0.95 -18.84 -24.89
C ASN A 244 -0.55 -18.64 -24.57
N LEU A 245 -1.43 -19.39 -25.23
CA LEU A 245 -2.87 -19.41 -24.92
C LEU A 245 -3.14 -19.83 -23.47
N ARG A 246 -2.58 -20.96 -23.02
CA ARG A 246 -2.71 -21.41 -21.63
C ARG A 246 -2.12 -20.42 -20.62
N SER A 247 -1.00 -19.78 -20.97
CA SER A 247 -0.39 -18.73 -20.14
C SER A 247 -1.30 -17.51 -20.01
N TYR A 248 -1.95 -17.10 -21.09
CA TYR A 248 -2.92 -16.00 -21.08
C TYR A 248 -4.12 -16.31 -20.22
N GLU A 249 -4.73 -17.49 -20.39
CA GLU A 249 -5.88 -17.92 -19.58
C GLU A 249 -5.53 -17.93 -18.09
N ALA A 250 -4.37 -18.49 -17.72
CA ALA A 250 -3.92 -18.53 -16.33
C ALA A 250 -3.68 -17.11 -15.75
N GLN A 251 -3.02 -16.23 -16.50
CA GLN A 251 -2.77 -14.85 -16.05
C GLN A 251 -4.07 -14.03 -15.97
N LEU A 252 -5.02 -14.25 -16.88
CA LEU A 252 -6.32 -13.59 -16.85
C LEU A 252 -7.13 -14.04 -15.64
N GLU A 253 -7.16 -15.34 -15.32
CA GLU A 253 -7.82 -15.85 -14.12
C GLU A 253 -7.20 -15.29 -12.84
N GLN A 254 -5.86 -15.20 -12.78
CA GLN A 254 -5.20 -14.55 -11.65
C GLN A 254 -5.60 -13.08 -11.55
N PHE A 255 -5.59 -12.34 -12.67
CA PHE A 255 -5.98 -10.93 -12.67
C PHE A 255 -7.43 -10.74 -12.22
N LYS A 256 -8.36 -11.59 -12.66
CA LYS A 256 -9.77 -11.61 -12.23
C LYS A 256 -9.90 -11.78 -10.71
N LEU A 257 -9.12 -12.67 -10.10
CA LEU A 257 -9.12 -12.87 -8.65
C LEU A 257 -8.67 -11.59 -7.92
N GLU A 258 -7.61 -10.95 -8.40
CA GLU A 258 -7.03 -9.75 -7.78
C GLU A 258 -7.96 -8.53 -7.85
N ILE A 259 -8.73 -8.39 -8.94
CA ILE A 259 -9.67 -7.27 -9.12
C ILE A 259 -11.13 -7.61 -8.74
N GLY A 260 -11.38 -8.78 -8.14
CA GLY A 260 -12.69 -9.16 -7.63
C GLY A 260 -13.74 -9.53 -8.70
N LEU A 261 -13.30 -10.01 -9.87
CA LEU A 261 -14.15 -10.48 -10.97
C LEU A 261 -14.22 -12.02 -11.06
N SER A 262 -14.01 -12.71 -9.95
CA SER A 262 -14.00 -14.19 -9.89
C SER A 262 -15.35 -14.85 -10.23
N SER A 263 -16.45 -14.09 -10.13
CA SER A 263 -17.80 -14.56 -10.48
C SER A 263 -18.08 -14.56 -11.99
N TYR A 264 -17.25 -13.89 -12.79
CA TYR A 264 -17.40 -13.85 -14.24
C TYR A 264 -16.66 -15.04 -14.85
N SER A 265 -17.33 -15.76 -15.72
CA SER A 265 -16.74 -16.86 -16.48
C SER A 265 -15.89 -16.37 -17.63
N GLU A 266 -16.18 -15.19 -18.19
CA GLU A 266 -15.42 -14.59 -19.28
C GLU A 266 -15.19 -13.10 -19.03
N VAL A 267 -13.95 -12.65 -19.22
CA VAL A 267 -13.58 -11.23 -19.18
C VAL A 267 -12.87 -10.88 -20.48
N ILE A 268 -13.45 -9.92 -21.21
CA ILE A 268 -12.94 -9.45 -22.49
C ILE A 268 -12.23 -8.12 -22.23
N LEU A 269 -10.92 -8.08 -22.46
CA LEU A 269 -10.17 -6.84 -22.39
C LEU A 269 -10.36 -6.04 -23.68
N ASP A 270 -10.64 -4.75 -23.53
CA ASP A 270 -10.68 -3.80 -24.64
C ASP A 270 -9.30 -3.70 -25.31
N ASP A 271 -9.26 -3.62 -26.65
CA ASP A 271 -7.99 -3.47 -27.38
C ASP A 271 -7.43 -2.05 -27.23
N VAL A 272 -6.34 -1.96 -26.49
CA VAL A 272 -5.65 -0.70 -26.18
C VAL A 272 -4.40 -0.48 -27.02
N ILE A 273 -3.83 -1.54 -27.61
CA ILE A 273 -2.56 -1.48 -28.35
C ILE A 273 -2.73 -0.68 -29.63
N SER A 274 -3.86 -0.88 -30.32
CA SER A 274 -4.21 -0.15 -31.54
C SER A 274 -4.35 1.36 -31.31
N SER A 275 -4.75 1.78 -30.11
CA SER A 275 -4.91 3.19 -29.73
C SER A 275 -3.69 3.81 -29.05
N THR A 276 -2.68 3.02 -28.70
CA THR A 276 -1.47 3.51 -28.04
C THR A 276 -0.71 4.48 -28.94
N SER A 277 -0.35 5.63 -28.40
CA SER A 277 0.44 6.64 -29.10
C SER A 277 1.84 6.12 -29.43
N GLU A 278 2.40 6.58 -30.55
CA GLU A 278 3.77 6.23 -30.92
C GLU A 278 4.78 6.85 -29.92
N PRO A 279 5.93 6.19 -29.70
CA PRO A 279 7.01 6.75 -28.89
C PRO A 279 7.43 8.13 -29.38
N GLY A 280 7.37 9.12 -28.49
CA GLY A 280 7.77 10.50 -28.75
C GLY A 280 8.82 11.01 -27.76
N ASN A 281 9.34 12.21 -28.01
CA ASN A 281 10.31 12.85 -27.13
C ASN A 281 9.72 13.10 -25.74
N TRP A 282 10.34 12.51 -24.72
CA TRP A 282 9.95 12.69 -23.33
C TRP A 282 10.58 13.95 -22.73
N ASN A 283 9.76 14.95 -22.41
CA ASN A 283 10.18 16.22 -21.80
C ASN A 283 9.44 16.53 -20.49
N THR A 284 8.88 15.51 -19.83
CA THR A 284 8.10 15.73 -18.60
C THR A 284 9.03 16.04 -17.43
N ALA A 285 8.80 17.17 -16.76
CA ALA A 285 9.50 17.51 -15.52
C ALA A 285 8.80 16.85 -14.32
N ILE A 286 9.49 15.94 -13.64
CA ILE A 286 9.00 15.30 -12.41
C ILE A 286 9.57 16.06 -11.21
N SER A 287 8.69 16.53 -10.32
CA SER A 287 9.12 17.22 -9.10
C SER A 287 9.36 16.23 -7.97
N LEU A 288 10.52 16.30 -7.33
CA LEU A 288 10.80 15.50 -6.13
C LEU A 288 10.07 16.01 -4.88
N SER A 289 9.62 17.27 -4.86
CA SER A 289 8.94 17.85 -3.69
C SER A 289 7.59 17.20 -3.38
N THR A 290 6.96 16.54 -4.36
CA THR A 290 5.70 15.81 -4.21
C THR A 290 5.91 14.33 -3.95
N ASN A 291 7.16 13.87 -3.83
CA ASN A 291 7.47 12.46 -3.61
C ASN A 291 7.09 12.03 -2.18
N TYR A 292 6.36 10.92 -2.06
CA TYR A 292 5.86 10.46 -0.76
C TYR A 292 6.98 10.03 0.20
N ASP A 293 8.08 9.45 -0.29
CA ASP A 293 9.21 9.04 0.56
C ASP A 293 9.89 10.27 1.17
N LEU A 294 10.12 11.32 0.38
CA LEU A 294 10.66 12.58 0.90
C LEU A 294 9.70 13.30 1.87
N GLN A 295 8.39 13.20 1.64
CA GLN A 295 7.38 13.73 2.56
C GLN A 295 7.31 12.96 3.88
N GLU A 296 7.50 11.63 3.86
CA GLU A 296 7.64 10.81 5.07
C GLU A 296 8.88 11.26 5.87
N GLU A 297 10.02 11.47 5.21
CA GLU A 297 11.24 12.00 5.85
C GLU A 297 11.02 13.41 6.43
N ASP A 298 10.32 14.30 5.72
CA ASP A 298 10.00 15.64 6.22
C ASP A 298 9.12 15.60 7.47
N ALA A 299 8.16 14.67 7.53
CA ALA A 299 7.34 14.45 8.73
C ALA A 299 8.19 13.94 9.92
N GLN A 300 9.15 13.04 9.67
CA GLN A 300 10.07 12.53 10.69
C GLN A 300 11.06 13.60 11.18
N ILE A 301 11.60 14.43 10.29
CA ILE A 301 12.44 15.57 10.63
C ILE A 301 11.66 16.55 11.52
N LYS A 302 10.41 16.83 11.16
CA LYS A 302 9.53 17.70 11.96
C LYS A 302 9.29 17.11 13.35
N LEU A 303 8.94 15.83 13.47
CA LEU A 303 8.78 15.15 14.76
C LEU A 303 10.03 15.25 15.63
N ALA A 304 11.20 14.97 15.05
CA ALA A 304 12.47 15.06 15.76
C ALA A 304 12.75 16.48 16.25
N LYS A 305 12.42 17.50 15.45
CA LYS A 305 12.57 18.91 15.82
C LYS A 305 11.57 19.33 16.91
N ASP A 306 10.30 18.95 16.78
CA ASP A 306 9.25 19.26 17.75
C ASP A 306 9.57 18.61 19.11
N ASN A 307 10.15 17.39 19.10
CA ASN A 307 10.63 16.74 20.32
C ASN A 307 11.82 17.47 20.95
N LEU A 308 12.78 17.92 20.14
CA LEU A 308 13.92 18.71 20.62
C LEU A 308 13.45 20.03 21.26
N ASP A 309 12.49 20.72 20.64
CA ASP A 309 11.97 22.00 21.10
C ASP A 309 11.10 21.88 22.37
N ALA A 310 10.52 20.70 22.60
CA ALA A 310 9.75 20.41 23.81
C ALA A 310 10.61 20.08 25.04
N VAL A 311 11.92 19.85 24.87
CA VAL A 311 12.82 19.52 25.99
C VAL A 311 13.03 20.74 26.89
N LYS A 312 12.94 20.54 28.22
CA LYS A 312 13.27 21.58 29.20
C LYS A 312 14.77 21.89 29.16
N ALA A 313 15.15 23.16 29.27
CA ALA A 313 16.55 23.59 29.29
C ALA A 313 17.42 22.91 30.37
N SER A 314 16.80 22.38 31.43
CA SER A 314 17.48 21.65 32.50
C SER A 314 17.85 20.19 32.15
N ASP A 315 17.31 19.61 31.08
CA ASP A 315 17.52 18.22 30.68
C ASP A 315 18.48 18.10 29.48
N THR A 316 19.76 18.33 29.76
CA THR A 316 20.82 18.42 28.73
C THR A 316 21.07 17.10 28.02
N GLY A 317 20.86 15.95 28.68
CA GLY A 317 21.02 14.63 28.08
C GLY A 317 19.95 14.33 27.04
N LEU A 318 18.68 14.62 27.37
CA LEU A 318 17.56 14.43 26.45
C LEU A 318 17.64 15.38 25.24
N ALA A 319 18.08 16.62 25.46
CA ALA A 319 18.32 17.57 24.37
C ALA A 319 19.42 17.09 23.40
N ALA A 320 20.53 16.55 23.92
CA ALA A 320 21.58 15.98 23.09
C ALA A 320 21.07 14.78 22.27
N TYR A 321 20.28 13.90 22.89
CA TYR A 321 19.66 12.76 22.21
C TYR A 321 18.76 13.18 21.04
N TYR A 322 17.82 14.12 21.25
CA TYR A 322 16.94 14.57 20.16
C TYR A 322 17.66 15.39 19.09
N SER A 323 18.74 16.10 19.44
CA SER A 323 19.59 16.80 18.45
C SER A 323 20.26 15.83 17.48
N VAL A 324 20.76 14.69 17.99
CA VAL A 324 21.33 13.61 17.16
C VAL A 324 20.25 13.00 16.26
N LEU A 325 19.05 12.71 16.81
CA LEU A 325 17.94 12.17 16.02
C LEU A 325 17.55 13.11 14.87
N TRP A 326 17.38 14.40 15.15
CA TRP A 326 17.02 15.40 14.14
C TRP A 326 18.07 15.49 13.03
N SER A 327 19.35 15.56 13.40
CA SER A 327 20.46 15.61 12.44
C SER A 327 20.54 14.33 11.59
N SER A 328 20.28 13.16 12.21
CA SER A 328 20.24 11.88 11.51
C SER A 328 19.13 11.82 10.47
N GLN A 329 17.93 12.34 10.78
CA GLN A 329 16.82 12.32 9.82
C GLN A 329 17.06 13.26 8.64
N ILE A 330 17.73 14.40 8.84
CA ILE A 330 18.16 15.27 7.74
C ILE A 330 19.14 14.52 6.82
N ALA A 331 20.10 13.81 7.40
CA ALA A 331 21.05 13.02 6.62
C ALA A 331 20.35 11.89 5.84
N HIS A 332 19.38 11.22 6.47
CA HIS A 332 18.58 10.17 5.83
C HIS A 332 17.78 10.72 4.63
N LYS A 333 17.11 11.87 4.79
CA LYS A 333 16.43 12.56 3.69
C LYS A 333 17.35 12.85 2.50
N ASN A 334 18.58 13.32 2.75
CA ASN A 334 19.54 13.62 1.68
C ASN A 334 19.94 12.35 0.89
N ILE A 335 20.08 11.21 1.57
CA ILE A 335 20.36 9.92 0.93
C ILE A 335 19.19 9.50 0.04
N VAL A 336 17.96 9.57 0.58
CA VAL A 336 16.73 9.25 -0.18
C VAL A 336 16.62 10.15 -1.41
N GLN A 337 16.86 11.46 -1.25
CA GLN A 337 16.82 12.40 -2.37
C GLN A 337 17.83 12.03 -3.46
N GLN A 338 19.08 11.74 -3.10
CA GLN A 338 20.10 11.34 -4.06
C GLN A 338 19.69 10.07 -4.84
N GLN A 339 19.17 9.05 -4.14
CA GLN A 339 18.70 7.82 -4.79
C GLN A 339 17.55 8.08 -5.76
N LEU A 340 16.63 8.99 -5.43
CA LEU A 340 15.52 9.37 -6.31
C LEU A 340 16.00 10.15 -7.54
N GLU A 341 16.98 11.04 -7.37
CA GLU A 341 17.62 11.78 -8.47
C GLU A 341 18.30 10.83 -9.47
N GLU A 342 19.03 9.83 -8.96
CA GLU A 342 19.68 8.79 -9.79
C GLU A 342 18.65 7.97 -10.59
N LYS A 343 17.56 7.54 -9.96
CA LYS A 343 16.47 6.82 -10.64
C LYS A 343 15.80 7.68 -11.73
N LEU A 344 15.54 8.95 -11.42
CA LEU A 344 14.90 9.89 -12.34
C LEU A 344 15.78 10.20 -13.56
N ALA A 345 17.11 10.25 -13.37
CA ALA A 345 18.05 10.40 -14.48
C ALA A 345 17.95 9.23 -15.48
N GLY A 346 17.67 8.02 -15.00
CA GLY A 346 17.50 6.82 -15.83
C GLY A 346 16.31 6.89 -16.80
N TYR A 347 15.26 7.65 -16.47
CA TYR A 347 14.02 7.67 -17.28
C TYR A 347 14.24 8.31 -18.66
N LYS A 348 15.20 9.25 -18.78
CA LYS A 348 15.59 9.80 -20.09
C LYS A 348 16.21 8.75 -21.00
N SER A 349 17.07 7.91 -20.44
CA SER A 349 17.75 6.85 -21.18
C SER A 349 16.74 5.79 -21.64
N GLU A 350 15.87 5.36 -20.74
CA GLU A 350 14.80 4.39 -21.04
C GLU A 350 13.84 4.90 -22.14
N ALA A 351 13.42 6.17 -22.05
CA ALA A 351 12.60 6.79 -23.11
C ALA A 351 13.32 6.83 -24.46
N HIS A 352 14.62 7.15 -24.47
CA HIS A 352 15.42 7.23 -25.69
C HIS A 352 15.60 5.86 -26.34
N GLU A 353 15.85 4.82 -25.55
CA GLU A 353 15.99 3.43 -26.00
C GLU A 353 14.72 2.94 -26.68
N ILE A 354 13.55 3.09 -26.03
CA ILE A 354 12.24 2.70 -26.59
C ILE A 354 11.97 3.46 -27.91
N ALA A 355 12.24 4.76 -27.95
CA ALA A 355 12.02 5.56 -29.15
C ALA A 355 12.96 5.16 -30.30
N LEU A 356 14.22 4.85 -30.01
CA LEU A 356 15.20 4.41 -30.99
C LEU A 356 14.80 3.05 -31.57
N GLU A 357 14.49 2.06 -30.74
CA GLU A 357 14.06 0.73 -31.17
C GLU A 357 12.79 0.81 -32.03
N TYR A 358 11.78 1.56 -31.59
CA TYR A 358 10.57 1.76 -32.38
C TYR A 358 10.84 2.38 -33.75
N SER A 359 11.72 3.40 -33.81
CA SER A 359 12.07 4.06 -35.06
C SER A 359 12.76 3.11 -36.05
N GLN A 360 13.64 2.23 -35.56
CA GLN A 360 14.33 1.24 -36.38
C GLN A 360 13.35 0.20 -36.93
N LEU A 361 12.45 -0.32 -36.09
CA LEU A 361 11.42 -1.27 -36.51
C LEU A 361 10.46 -0.65 -37.53
N LYS A 362 10.12 0.63 -37.38
CA LYS A 362 9.25 1.35 -38.32
C LYS A 362 9.90 1.53 -39.68
N VAL A 363 11.21 1.81 -39.72
CA VAL A 363 11.97 1.86 -40.99
C VAL A 363 11.96 0.49 -41.68
N GLN A 364 12.28 -0.59 -40.94
CA GLN A 364 12.23 -1.95 -41.47
C GLN A 364 10.84 -2.32 -41.99
N GLN A 365 9.78 -1.83 -41.34
CA GLN A 365 8.40 -2.14 -41.72
C GLN A 365 8.04 -1.48 -43.04
N LEU A 366 8.47 -0.24 -43.25
CA LEU A 366 8.27 0.47 -44.50
C LEU A 366 9.01 -0.24 -45.65
N GLU A 367 10.24 -0.70 -45.43
CA GLU A 367 11.04 -1.44 -46.42
C GLU A 367 10.39 -2.78 -46.78
N LEU A 368 9.96 -3.57 -45.79
CA LEU A 368 9.29 -4.86 -46.02
C LEU A 368 7.91 -4.67 -46.66
N PHE A 369 7.20 -3.59 -46.36
CA PHE A 369 5.91 -3.28 -46.97
C PHE A 369 6.08 -2.97 -48.46
N GLN A 370 7.08 -2.17 -48.83
CA GLN A 370 7.43 -1.92 -50.23
C GLN A 370 7.82 -3.22 -50.95
N THR A 371 8.69 -4.02 -50.32
CA THR A 371 9.09 -5.35 -50.84
C THR A 371 7.88 -6.27 -51.03
N SER A 372 6.86 -6.19 -50.17
CA SER A 372 5.62 -6.97 -50.29
C SER A 372 4.78 -6.57 -51.50
N GLN A 373 4.70 -5.27 -51.79
CA GLN A 373 4.01 -4.77 -52.98
C GLN A 373 4.72 -5.21 -54.25
N ASP A 374 6.05 -5.10 -54.28
CA ASP A 374 6.87 -5.55 -55.40
C ASP A 374 6.75 -7.06 -55.61
N ASN A 375 6.83 -7.85 -54.53
CA ASN A 375 6.64 -9.30 -54.58
C ASN A 375 5.26 -9.69 -55.11
N SER A 376 4.20 -8.97 -54.72
CA SER A 376 2.85 -9.20 -55.24
C SER A 376 2.78 -8.97 -56.76
N ALA A 377 3.43 -7.90 -57.25
CA ALA A 377 3.51 -7.61 -58.68
C ALA A 377 4.35 -8.65 -59.43
N LEU A 378 5.49 -9.08 -58.87
CA LEU A 378 6.35 -10.10 -59.47
C LEU A 378 5.71 -11.49 -59.49
N LEU A 379 4.99 -11.86 -58.42
CA LEU A 379 4.25 -13.12 -58.33
C LEU A 379 3.16 -13.19 -59.39
N SER A 380 2.42 -12.10 -59.61
CA SER A 380 1.39 -12.02 -60.67
C SER A 380 1.95 -12.20 -62.09
N LYS A 381 3.25 -11.94 -62.27
CA LYS A 381 3.98 -12.10 -63.53
C LYS A 381 4.74 -13.44 -63.60
N GLY A 382 4.66 -14.28 -62.57
CA GLY A 382 5.38 -15.55 -62.47
C GLY A 382 6.90 -15.41 -62.33
N LEU A 383 7.39 -14.24 -61.88
CA LEU A 383 8.82 -13.94 -61.79
C LEU A 383 9.45 -14.30 -60.44
N ILE A 384 8.63 -14.58 -59.43
CA ILE A 384 9.04 -15.12 -58.13
C ILE A 384 8.14 -16.28 -57.73
N SER A 385 8.58 -17.11 -56.79
CA SER A 385 7.76 -18.21 -56.28
C SER A 385 6.73 -17.74 -55.25
N ALA A 386 5.63 -18.48 -55.11
CA ALA A 386 4.66 -18.24 -54.03
C ALA A 386 5.31 -18.31 -52.65
N SER A 387 6.25 -19.25 -52.44
CA SER A 387 7.03 -19.38 -51.21
C SER A 387 7.86 -18.14 -50.87
N GLN A 388 8.45 -17.46 -51.86
CA GLN A 388 9.19 -16.20 -51.66
C GLN A 388 8.26 -15.05 -51.23
N ALA A 389 7.09 -14.94 -51.87
CA ALA A 389 6.09 -13.92 -51.50
C ALA A 389 5.52 -14.18 -50.09
N ASP A 390 5.34 -15.45 -49.74
CA ASP A 390 4.79 -15.89 -48.47
C ASP A 390 5.78 -15.73 -47.30
N GLN A 391 7.09 -15.92 -47.53
CA GLN A 391 8.12 -15.59 -46.53
C GLN A 391 8.10 -14.10 -46.15
N ASN A 392 7.95 -13.20 -47.13
CA ASN A 392 7.89 -11.77 -46.85
C ASN A 392 6.64 -11.38 -46.02
N LYS A 393 5.52 -12.08 -46.19
CA LYS A 393 4.33 -11.89 -45.33
C LYS A 393 4.60 -12.35 -43.90
N LEU A 394 5.31 -13.46 -43.71
CA LEU A 394 5.72 -13.92 -42.38
C LEU A 394 6.68 -12.94 -41.71
N ASP A 395 7.62 -12.37 -42.46
CA ASP A 395 8.56 -11.37 -41.94
C ASP A 395 7.81 -10.07 -41.52
N LEU A 396 6.84 -9.63 -42.31
CA LEU A 396 5.94 -8.52 -41.94
C LEU A 396 5.11 -8.83 -40.68
N LEU A 397 4.59 -10.06 -40.55
CA LEU A 397 3.85 -10.50 -39.37
C LEU A 397 4.71 -10.41 -38.10
N ASN A 398 5.93 -10.93 -38.17
CA ASN A 398 6.89 -10.89 -37.07
C ASN A 398 7.28 -9.46 -36.70
N LEU A 399 7.46 -8.59 -37.70
CA LEU A 399 7.82 -7.20 -37.45
C LEU A 399 6.66 -6.40 -36.81
N ASN A 400 5.41 -6.66 -37.24
CA ASN A 400 4.23 -6.08 -36.60
C ASN A 400 4.10 -6.51 -35.13
N ARG A 401 4.40 -7.79 -34.83
CA ARG A 401 4.46 -8.30 -33.46
C ARG A 401 5.46 -7.51 -32.60
N GLU A 402 6.67 -7.25 -33.12
CA GLU A 402 7.68 -6.46 -32.38
C GLU A 402 7.29 -4.98 -32.23
N LEU A 403 6.68 -4.37 -33.26
CA LEU A 403 6.17 -2.99 -33.15
C LEU A 403 5.09 -2.85 -32.07
N ASP A 404 4.15 -3.79 -32.00
CA ASP A 404 3.10 -3.79 -30.98
C ASP A 404 3.67 -3.99 -29.57
N LYS A 405 4.70 -4.83 -29.41
CA LYS A 405 5.43 -4.96 -28.14
C LYS A 405 6.08 -3.65 -27.73
N GLN A 406 6.69 -2.92 -28.67
CA GLN A 406 7.31 -1.62 -28.39
C GLN A 406 6.29 -0.55 -28.04
N LYS A 407 5.11 -0.54 -28.67
CA LYS A 407 4.00 0.33 -28.24
C LYS A 407 3.59 0.03 -26.80
N VAL A 408 3.49 -1.25 -26.44
CA VAL A 408 3.17 -1.65 -25.05
C VAL A 408 4.28 -1.21 -24.09
N ALA A 409 5.56 -1.40 -24.44
CA ALA A 409 6.68 -0.94 -23.63
C ALA A 409 6.62 0.58 -23.38
N TYR A 410 6.29 1.36 -24.43
CA TYR A 410 6.10 2.79 -24.31
C TYR A 410 4.91 3.18 -23.43
N ALA A 411 3.76 2.52 -23.57
CA ALA A 411 2.60 2.76 -22.70
C ALA A 411 2.91 2.46 -21.22
N LEU A 412 3.65 1.38 -20.95
CA LEU A 412 4.11 1.04 -19.60
C LEU A 412 5.09 2.10 -19.06
N PHE A 413 6.00 2.60 -19.90
CA PHE A 413 6.87 3.71 -19.55
C PHE A 413 6.07 4.98 -19.23
N GLN A 414 5.05 5.32 -20.01
CA GLN A 414 4.17 6.46 -19.72
C GLN A 414 3.40 6.28 -18.39
N ALA A 415 2.94 5.06 -18.10
CA ALA A 415 2.32 4.74 -16.81
C ALA A 415 3.32 4.90 -15.65
N LYS A 416 4.59 4.49 -15.84
CA LYS A 416 5.68 4.69 -14.87
C LYS A 416 6.00 6.17 -14.65
N VAL A 417 6.00 6.99 -15.71
CA VAL A 417 6.13 8.45 -15.60
C VAL A 417 4.95 9.05 -14.84
N THR A 418 3.73 8.59 -15.10
CA THR A 418 2.52 9.04 -14.39
C THR A 418 2.57 8.68 -12.90
N LEU A 419 3.11 7.51 -12.57
CA LEU A 419 3.38 7.10 -11.19
C LEU A 419 4.40 8.04 -10.52
N ALA A 420 5.49 8.38 -11.22
CA ALA A 420 6.49 9.32 -10.74
C ALA A 420 5.94 10.74 -10.53
N LEU A 421 5.09 11.23 -11.44
CA LEU A 421 4.35 12.49 -11.28
C LEU A 421 3.41 12.46 -10.07
N SER A 422 2.87 11.30 -9.74
CA SER A 422 2.03 11.11 -8.55
C SER A 422 2.85 11.03 -7.26
N GLY A 423 4.18 11.11 -7.32
CA GLY A 423 5.05 11.10 -6.15
C GLY A 423 5.68 9.75 -5.81
N VAL A 424 5.66 8.77 -6.73
CA VAL A 424 6.28 7.44 -6.53
C VAL A 424 7.29 7.14 -7.64
N ILE A 425 8.57 7.02 -7.29
CA ILE A 425 9.63 6.71 -8.26
C ILE A 425 10.10 5.26 -8.04
N LEU A 426 9.90 4.42 -9.05
CA LEU A 426 10.32 3.01 -9.05
C LEU A 426 11.83 2.87 -9.23
#